data_AF-A0A4Q2R9Z2-F1
#
_entry.id   AF-A0A4Q2R9Z2-F1
#
_cell.length_a   1.000
_cell.length_b   1.000
_cell.length_c   1.000
_cell.angle_alpha   90.00
_cell.angle_beta   90.00
_cell.angle_gamma   90.00
#
_symmetry.space_group_name_H-M   'P 1'
#
loop_
_entity.id
_entity.type
_entity.pdbx_description
1 polymer ?
#
loop_
_entity_poly.entity_id
_entity_poly.type
_entity_poly.pdbx_seq_one_letter_code
_entity_poly.pdbx_strand_id
1 'polypeptide(L)' 'MRHRQGRGRTAQGAEPQSPAEVLADPIESARAIGDVLPDAIAQAEAAGLSIIAQHLGKALDLARRIVASGAGGG' A
#
# COMPACT_ATOMS: atom_id res chain seq x y z
N MET A 1 -32.99 22.57 19.50
CA MET A 1 -31.95 23.56 19.89
C MET A 1 -30.82 22.83 20.61
N ARG A 2 -29.57 23.24 20.36
CA ARG A 2 -28.27 22.59 20.68
C ARG A 2 -28.06 22.29 22.18
N HIS A 3 -27.19 21.32 22.51
CA HIS A 3 -26.13 21.35 23.58
C HIS A 3 -25.39 19.98 23.59
N ARG A 4 -24.21 19.86 22.95
CA ARG A 4 -22.84 19.93 23.51
C ARG A 4 -22.43 18.74 24.43
N GLN A 5 -21.61 17.86 23.84
CA GLN A 5 -20.43 17.12 24.38
C GLN A 5 -20.57 16.23 25.63
N GLY A 6 -20.21 14.95 25.45
CA GLY A 6 -19.81 14.03 26.51
C GLY A 6 -18.92 12.92 25.95
N ARG A 7 -17.66 12.89 26.40
CA ARG A 7 -16.58 11.97 26.01
C ARG A 7 -16.97 10.49 26.13
N GLY A 8 -16.76 9.74 25.06
CA GLY A 8 -16.70 8.27 25.06
C GLY A 8 -15.45 7.80 24.32
N ARG A 9 -14.27 8.09 24.89
CA ARG A 9 -13.03 7.38 24.57
C ARG A 9 -13.20 5.94 25.07
N THR A 10 -13.57 5.03 24.19
CA THR A 10 -13.36 3.59 24.44
C THR A 10 -12.78 2.98 23.18
N ALA A 11 -11.50 2.68 23.26
CA ALA A 11 -10.81 1.75 22.39
C ALA A 11 -11.63 0.47 22.27
N GLN A 12 -12.31 0.25 21.14
CA GLN A 12 -12.97 -1.00 20.83
C GLN A 12 -12.82 -1.25 19.33
N GLY A 13 -12.13 -2.35 19.02
CA GLY A 13 -12.10 -2.91 17.68
C GLY A 13 -10.91 -2.46 16.83
N ALA A 14 -9.69 -2.59 17.35
CA ALA A 14 -8.62 -3.04 16.46
C ALA A 14 -8.95 -4.49 16.10
N GLU A 15 -9.92 -4.67 15.20
CA GLU A 15 -10.10 -5.97 14.56
C GLU A 15 -8.78 -6.30 13.86
N PRO A 16 -8.25 -7.52 14.01
CA PRO A 16 -7.14 -7.95 13.20
C PRO A 16 -7.61 -7.92 11.74
N GLN A 17 -7.26 -6.86 11.02
CA GLN A 17 -7.59 -6.69 9.61
C GLN A 17 -7.12 -7.95 8.90
N SER A 18 -8.06 -8.75 8.42
CA SER A 18 -7.73 -9.97 7.71
C SER A 18 -6.88 -9.59 6.49
N PRO A 19 -5.97 -10.45 5.99
CA PRO A 19 -5.25 -10.17 4.75
C PRO A 19 -6.17 -9.79 3.57
N ALA A 20 -7.45 -10.18 3.63
CA ALA A 20 -8.48 -9.78 2.68
C ALA A 20 -8.89 -8.31 2.77
N GLU A 21 -8.83 -7.66 3.94
CA GLU A 21 -9.13 -6.23 4.11
C GLU A 21 -7.94 -5.33 3.76
N VAL A 22 -6.71 -5.84 3.85
CA VAL A 22 -5.50 -5.17 3.32
C VAL A 22 -5.47 -5.19 1.77
N LEU A 23 -6.35 -5.99 1.15
CA LEU A 23 -6.59 -6.05 -0.29
C LEU A 23 -7.91 -5.36 -0.70
N ALA A 24 -8.46 -4.45 0.11
CA ALA A 24 -9.75 -3.81 -0.15
C ALA A 24 -9.79 -3.01 -1.48
N ASP A 25 -8.66 -2.48 -1.95
CA ASP A 25 -8.51 -1.94 -3.30
C ASP A 25 -7.14 -2.32 -3.89
N PRO A 26 -7.08 -3.23 -4.87
CA PRO A 26 -5.83 -3.63 -5.51
C PRO A 26 -5.12 -2.47 -6.23
N ILE A 27 -5.85 -1.43 -6.67
CA ILE A 27 -5.28 -0.23 -7.27
C ILE A 27 -4.62 0.63 -6.20
N GLU A 28 -5.27 0.83 -5.05
CA GLU A 28 -4.70 1.59 -3.93
C GLU A 28 -3.43 0.92 -3.41
N SER A 29 -3.47 -0.40 -3.18
CA SER A 29 -2.29 -1.17 -2.78
C SER A 29 -1.17 -1.09 -3.81
N ALA A 30 -1.49 -1.15 -5.10
CA ALA A 30 -0.50 -1.00 -6.16
C ALA A 30 0.11 0.41 -6.22
N ARG A 31 -0.66 1.47 -5.93
CA ARG A 31 -0.13 2.84 -5.81
C ARG A 31 0.84 2.96 -4.64
N ALA A 32 0.45 2.46 -3.45
CA ALA A 32 1.31 2.49 -2.27
C ALA A 32 2.64 1.74 -2.51
N ILE A 33 2.58 0.59 -3.20
CA ILE A 33 3.77 -0.14 -3.64
C ILE A 33 4.62 0.71 -4.61
N GLY A 34 3.97 1.42 -5.53
CA GLY A 34 4.58 2.35 -6.48
C GLY A 34 5.40 3.45 -5.82
N ASP A 35 4.96 3.94 -4.66
CA ASP A 35 5.61 5.02 -3.92
C ASP A 35 6.77 4.51 -3.05
N VAL A 36 6.64 3.33 -2.45
CA VAL A 36 7.62 2.81 -1.48
C VAL A 36 8.78 2.05 -2.13
N LEU A 37 8.52 1.29 -3.21
CA LEU A 37 9.55 0.44 -3.81
C LEU A 37 10.74 1.18 -4.46
N PRO A 38 10.62 2.37 -5.05
CA PRO A 38 11.77 3.09 -5.62
C PRO A 38 12.91 3.29 -4.62
N ASP A 39 12.58 3.73 -3.41
CA ASP A 39 13.58 3.95 -2.35
C ASP A 39 14.20 2.63 -1.88
N ALA A 40 13.39 1.58 -1.73
CA ALA A 40 13.86 0.25 -1.34
C ALA A 40 14.77 -0.38 -2.41
N ILE A 41 14.48 -0.15 -3.70
CA ILE A 41 15.32 -0.58 -4.82
C ILE A 41 16.69 0.12 -4.73
N ALA A 42 16.70 1.44 -4.59
CA ALA A 42 17.95 2.21 -4.48
C ALA A 42 18.81 1.77 -3.29
N GLN A 43 18.18 1.48 -2.14
CA GLN A 43 18.88 0.94 -0.97
C GLN A 43 19.46 -0.46 -1.23
N ALA A 44 18.71 -1.34 -1.89
CA ALA A 44 19.18 -2.67 -2.24
C ALA A 44 20.35 -2.63 -3.24
N GLU A 45 20.30 -1.74 -4.23
CA GLU A 45 21.39 -1.52 -5.19
C GLU A 45 22.64 -0.98 -4.49
N ALA A 46 22.49 0.02 -3.62
CA ALA A 46 23.60 0.58 -2.84
C ALA A 46 24.27 -0.47 -1.92
N ALA A 47 23.50 -1.43 -1.42
CA ALA A 47 23.99 -2.54 -0.62
C ALA A 47 24.58 -3.71 -1.44
N GLY A 48 24.59 -3.62 -2.78
CA GLY A 48 25.04 -4.71 -3.66
C GLY A 48 24.11 -5.93 -3.68
N LEU A 49 22.86 -5.78 -3.23
CA LEU A 49 21.85 -6.84 -3.14
C LEU A 49 21.09 -6.97 -4.47
N SER A 50 21.80 -7.29 -5.55
CA SER A 50 21.27 -7.24 -6.92
C SER A 50 20.06 -8.14 -7.18
N ILE A 51 19.96 -9.28 -6.48
CA ILE A 51 18.78 -10.16 -6.58
C ILE A 51 17.56 -9.51 -5.92
N ILE A 52 17.73 -8.87 -4.78
CA ILE A 52 16.65 -8.16 -4.07
C ILE A 52 16.17 -6.99 -4.92
N ALA A 53 17.08 -6.14 -5.41
CA ALA A 53 16.74 -5.02 -6.29
C ALA A 53 15.93 -5.46 -7.53
N GLN A 54 16.34 -6.56 -8.17
CA GLN A 54 15.59 -7.12 -9.32
C GLN A 54 14.18 -7.58 -8.95
N HIS A 55 13.99 -8.22 -7.79
CA HIS A 55 12.67 -8.68 -7.37
C HIS A 55 11.76 -7.51 -7.02
N LEU A 56 12.29 -6.49 -6.33
CA LEU A 56 11.56 -5.26 -6.05
C LEU A 56 11.19 -4.51 -7.35
N GLY A 57 12.09 -4.45 -8.33
CA GLY A 57 11.80 -3.88 -9.65
C GLY A 57 10.65 -4.58 -10.38
N LYS A 58 10.60 -5.92 -10.33
CA LYS A 58 9.48 -6.70 -10.89
C LYS A 58 8.16 -6.44 -10.18
N ALA A 59 8.18 -6.32 -8.85
CA ALA A 59 7.00 -6.00 -8.06
C ALA A 59 6.47 -4.58 -8.40
N LEU A 60 7.37 -3.61 -8.57
CA LEU A 60 7.03 -2.25 -9.00
C LEU A 60 6.42 -2.22 -10.41
N ASP A 61 6.97 -2.99 -11.36
CA ASP A 61 6.39 -3.13 -12.70
C ASP A 61 4.95 -3.68 -12.65
N LEU A 62 4.75 -4.75 -11.88
CA LEU A 62 3.43 -5.35 -11.70
C LEU A 62 2.43 -4.35 -11.09
N ALA A 63 2.84 -3.62 -10.06
CA ALA A 63 2.01 -2.61 -9.42
C ALA A 63 1.60 -1.51 -10.41
N ARG A 64 2.53 -0.99 -11.22
CA ARG A 64 2.23 0.00 -12.26
C ARG A 64 1.22 -0.52 -13.28
N ARG A 65 1.33 -1.79 -13.68
CA ARG A 65 0.37 -2.43 -14.60
C ARG A 65 -1.02 -2.56 -14.01
N ILE A 66 -1.13 -2.88 -12.71
CA ILE A 66 -2.41 -2.91 -12.00
C ILE A 66 -3.06 -1.52 -12.01
N VAL A 67 -2.30 -0.48 -11.67
CA VAL A 67 -2.80 0.90 -11.69
C VAL A 67 -3.25 1.33 -13.10
N ALA A 68 -2.44 1.01 -14.12
CA ALA A 68 -2.76 1.33 -15.51
C ALA A 68 -4.03 0.59 -16.00
N SER A 69 -4.20 -0.68 -15.62
CA SER A 69 -5.38 -1.47 -15.97
C SER A 69 -6.66 -0.95 -15.30
N GLY A 70 -6.56 -0.39 -14.11
CA GLY A 70 -7.69 0.21 -13.40
C GLY A 70 -8.09 1.60 -13.92
N ALA A 71 -7.15 2.34 -14.52
CA ALA A 71 -7.39 3.68 -15.05
C ALA A 71 -8.09 3.72 -16.42
N GLY A 72 -8.11 2.58 -17.15
CA GLY A 72 -8.69 2.48 -18.50
C GLY A 72 -10.13 1.96 -18.57
N GLY A 73 -10.76 1.66 -17.43
CA GLY A 73 -12.14 1.19 -17.34
C GLY A 73 -13.07 2.29 -16.84
N GLY A 74 -13.54 3.16 -17.74
CA GLY A 74 -14.52 4.21 -17.48
C GLY A 74 -15.34 4.50 -18.71
#